data_AF-A0A328D8D9-F1
#
_entry.id   AF-A0A328D8D9-F1
#
_cell.length_a   1.000
_cell.length_b   1.000
_cell.length_c   1.000
_cell.angle_alpha   90.00
_cell.angle_beta   90.00
_cell.angle_gamma   90.00
#
_symmetry.space_group_name_H-M   'P 1'
#
loop_
_entity.id
_entity.type
_entity.pdbx_description
1 polymer ?
#
loop_
_entity_poly.entity_id
_entity_poly.type
_entity_poly.pdbx_seq_one_letter_code
_entity_poly.pdbx_strand_id
1 'polypeptide(L)'
;MDSSSTSSRSFDPNLARTIEEEKQKAMLAELITKITSSCWDKCITGTPGSKFSSSEASCLSNCAQRYLDMNILLIKRFQSMNRL
;
A
#
# COMPACT_ATOMS: atom_id res chain seq x y z
N MET A 1 -11.92 35.10 -32.57
CA MET A 1 -10.46 35.28 -32.34
C MET A 1 -9.99 34.02 -31.63
N ASP A 2 -9.85 32.94 -32.40
CA ASP A 2 -9.26 31.69 -31.93
C ASP A 2 -7.75 31.83 -32.08
N SER A 3 -7.12 32.37 -31.04
CA SER A 3 -5.67 32.39 -30.95
C SER A 3 -5.22 31.09 -30.32
N SER A 4 -4.78 30.18 -31.17
CA SER A 4 -3.82 29.14 -30.84
C SER A 4 -2.71 29.74 -29.98
N SER A 5 -2.56 29.24 -28.76
CA SER A 5 -1.35 29.40 -27.96
C SER A 5 -0.93 28.03 -27.48
N THR A 6 -0.23 27.35 -28.38
CA THR A 6 0.90 26.47 -28.03
C THR A 6 1.84 27.27 -27.12
N SER A 7 1.58 27.29 -25.82
CA SER A 7 2.59 27.61 -24.82
C SER A 7 3.17 26.29 -24.31
N SER A 8 4.48 26.16 -24.52
CA SER A 8 5.40 25.29 -23.80
C SER A 8 4.77 24.61 -22.57
N ARG A 9 4.66 23.28 -22.60
CA ARG A 9 4.30 22.46 -21.44
C ARG A 9 5.44 22.56 -20.42
N SER A 10 5.50 23.69 -19.70
CA SER A 10 6.33 23.85 -18.52
C SER A 10 5.82 22.84 -17.50
N PHE A 11 6.66 21.88 -17.12
CA PHE A 11 6.37 21.03 -15.97
C PHE A 11 6.23 21.95 -14.76
N ASP A 12 5.00 22.14 -14.28
CA ASP A 12 4.75 22.86 -13.03
C ASP A 12 5.41 22.06 -11.90
N PRO A 13 6.42 22.61 -11.20
CA PRO A 13 7.07 21.92 -10.09
C PRO A 13 6.10 21.50 -8.99
N ASN A 14 4.98 22.22 -8.84
CA ASN A 14 3.92 21.86 -7.90
C ASN A 14 3.20 20.58 -8.31
N LEU A 15 2.96 20.40 -9.62
CA LEU A 15 2.34 19.19 -10.14
C LEU A 15 3.22 17.96 -9.89
N ALA A 16 4.54 18.08 -10.11
CA ALA A 16 5.47 16.97 -9.85
C ALA A 16 5.46 16.55 -8.37
N ARG A 17 5.43 17.51 -7.43
CA ARG A 17 5.30 17.24 -5.99
C ARG A 17 3.99 16.54 -5.66
N THR A 18 2.86 17.05 -6.17
CA THR A 18 1.54 16.45 -5.93
C THR A 18 1.46 15.03 -6.48
N ILE A 19 2.05 14.75 -7.65
CA ILE A 19 2.09 13.39 -8.22
C ILE A 19 2.84 12.43 -7.27
N GLU A 20 3.99 12.83 -6.73
CA GLU A 20 4.74 11.95 -5.81
C GLU A 20 3.98 11.71 -4.50
N GLU A 21 3.29 12.71 -3.96
CA GLU A 21 2.43 12.56 -2.77
C GLU A 21 1.27 11.59 -3.02
N GLU A 22 0.57 11.72 -4.15
CA GLU A 22 -0.53 10.83 -4.51
C GLU A 22 -0.04 9.40 -4.79
N LYS A 23 1.14 9.25 -5.39
CA LYS A 23 1.78 7.95 -5.58
C LYS A 23 2.08 7.26 -4.25
N GLN A 24 2.59 7.98 -3.25
CA GLN A 24 2.82 7.42 -1.91
C GLN A 24 1.51 6.95 -1.26
N LYS A 25 0.44 7.74 -1.38
CA LYS A 25 -0.89 7.35 -0.88
C LYS A 25 -1.42 6.11 -1.59
N ALA A 26 -1.30 6.05 -2.92
CA ALA A 26 -1.74 4.90 -3.71
C ALA A 26 -0.99 3.62 -3.33
N MET A 27 0.33 3.69 -3.17
CA MET A 27 1.14 2.54 -2.73
C MET A 27 0.74 2.07 -1.32
N LEU A 28 0.48 2.99 -0.39
CA LEU A 28 0.02 2.64 0.95
C LEU A 28 -1.38 1.99 0.92
N ALA A 29 -2.30 2.55 0.13
CA ALA A 29 -3.64 2.00 -0.04
C ALA A 29 -3.58 0.56 -0.59
N GLU A 30 -2.73 0.32 -1.60
CA GLU A 30 -2.50 -1.01 -2.16
C GLU A 30 -1.95 -1.99 -1.10
N LEU A 31 -0.98 -1.55 -0.29
CA LEU A 31 -0.44 -2.36 0.80
C LEU A 31 -1.52 -2.72 1.83
N ILE A 32 -2.35 -1.76 2.24
CA ILE A 32 -3.46 -1.99 3.18
C ILE A 32 -4.42 -3.02 2.60
N THR A 33 -4.85 -2.87 1.34
CA THR A 33 -5.77 -3.83 0.69
C THR A 33 -5.18 -5.24 0.64
N LYS A 34 -3.87 -5.38 0.36
CA LYS A 34 -3.19 -6.69 0.35
C LYS A 34 -3.11 -7.32 1.74
N ILE A 35 -2.79 -6.54 2.77
CA ILE A 35 -2.78 -7.03 4.16
C ILE A 35 -4.19 -7.46 4.57
N THR A 36 -5.18 -6.61 4.33
CA THR A 36 -6.58 -6.87 4.71
C THR A 36 -7.09 -8.15 4.06
N SER A 37 -6.93 -8.31 2.74
CA SER A 37 -7.36 -9.52 2.04
C SER A 37 -6.62 -10.76 2.53
N SER A 38 -5.29 -10.71 2.61
CA SER A 38 -4.50 -11.86 3.07
C SER A 38 -4.83 -12.28 4.50
N CYS A 39 -5.13 -11.33 5.39
CA CYS A 39 -5.45 -11.64 6.78
C CYS A 39 -6.90 -12.06 6.96
N TRP A 40 -7.82 -11.53 6.15
CA TRP A 40 -9.20 -12.01 6.10
C TRP A 40 -9.24 -13.50 5.77
N ASP A 41 -8.63 -13.91 4.65
CA ASP A 41 -8.65 -15.31 4.19
C ASP A 41 -8.02 -16.29 5.18
N LYS A 42 -7.09 -15.82 6.01
CA LYS A 42 -6.38 -16.65 7.00
C LYS A 42 -7.09 -16.74 8.34
N CYS A 43 -7.71 -15.65 8.77
CA CYS A 43 -8.20 -15.52 10.15
C CYS A 43 -9.72 -15.63 10.26
N ILE A 44 -10.46 -15.36 9.18
CA ILE A 44 -11.92 -15.32 9.18
C ILE A 44 -12.43 -16.54 8.40
N THR A 45 -12.80 -17.60 9.12
CA THR A 45 -13.22 -18.89 8.54
C THR A 45 -14.74 -19.02 8.37
N GLY A 46 -15.50 -18.01 8.79
CA GLY A 46 -16.95 -17.96 8.70
C GLY A 46 -17.44 -16.51 8.66
N THR A 47 -18.75 -16.30 8.81
CA THR A 47 -19.27 -14.94 8.95
C THR A 47 -18.96 -14.42 10.36
N PRO A 48 -18.18 -13.34 10.51
CA PRO A 48 -17.90 -12.78 11.83
C PRO A 48 -19.18 -12.23 12.46
N GLY A 49 -19.24 -12.25 13.80
CA GLY A 49 -20.34 -11.65 14.55
C GLY A 49 -20.29 -10.12 14.54
N SER A 50 -21.03 -9.47 15.45
CA SER A 50 -20.97 -8.01 15.63
C SER A 50 -19.61 -7.49 16.09
N LYS A 51 -18.74 -8.39 16.56
CA LYS A 51 -17.35 -8.16 16.95
C LYS A 51 -16.52 -9.39 16.62
N PHE A 52 -15.22 -9.20 16.42
CA PHE A 52 -14.28 -10.32 16.37
C PHE A 52 -14.21 -11.02 17.72
N SER A 53 -14.16 -12.34 17.69
CA SER A 53 -13.76 -13.17 18.83
C SER A 53 -12.31 -12.86 19.24
N SER A 54 -11.94 -13.28 20.45
CA SER A 54 -10.57 -13.11 20.95
C SER A 54 -9.53 -13.82 20.08
N SER A 55 -9.87 -14.98 19.52
CA SER A 55 -9.02 -15.74 18.60
C SER A 55 -8.87 -15.04 17.26
N GLU A 56 -9.95 -14.52 16.67
CA GLU A 56 -9.90 -13.76 15.40
C GLU A 56 -9.08 -12.49 15.57
N ALA A 57 -9.31 -11.70 16.62
CA ALA A 57 -8.56 -10.47 16.88
C ALA A 57 -7.06 -10.74 17.07
N SER A 58 -6.71 -11.81 17.80
CA SER A 58 -5.33 -12.25 17.99
C SER A 58 -4.71 -12.72 16.67
N CYS A 59 -5.45 -13.47 15.85
CA CYS A 59 -4.99 -13.92 14.54
C CYS A 59 -4.71 -12.74 13.62
N LEU A 60 -5.66 -11.80 13.51
CA LEU A 60 -5.53 -10.61 12.65
C LEU A 60 -4.31 -9.76 13.02
N SER A 61 -4.11 -9.52 14.32
CA SER A 61 -2.95 -8.77 14.82
C SER A 61 -1.63 -9.45 14.45
N ASN A 62 -1.54 -10.77 14.69
CA ASN A 62 -0.36 -11.55 14.33
C ASN A 62 -0.13 -11.62 12.82
N CYS A 63 -1.21 -11.75 12.03
CA CYS A 63 -1.14 -11.82 10.58
C CYS A 63 -0.60 -10.52 10.00
N ALA A 64 -1.16 -9.36 10.40
CA ALA A 64 -0.73 -8.07 9.90
C ALA A 64 0.74 -7.78 10.23
N GLN A 65 1.15 -8.07 11.48
CA GLN A 65 2.55 -7.92 11.90
C GLN A 65 3.50 -8.79 11.07
N ARG A 66 3.20 -10.08 10.94
CA ARG A 66 4.01 -11.02 10.16
C ARG A 66 4.05 -10.66 8.67
N TYR A 67 2.95 -10.15 8.12
CA TYR A 67 2.91 -9.70 6.73
C TYR A 67 3.91 -8.56 6.52
N LEU A 68 3.88 -7.53 7.38
CA LEU A 68 4.81 -6.41 7.29
C LEU A 68 6.27 -6.84 7.51
N ASP A 69 6.54 -7.69 8.50
CA ASP A 69 7.88 -8.21 8.77
C ASP A 69 8.47 -8.92 7.54
N MET A 70 7.68 -9.76 6.88
CA MET A 70 8.09 -10.47 5.68
C MET A 70 8.33 -9.51 4.50
N ASN A 71 7.48 -8.50 4.31
CA ASN A 71 7.68 -7.51 3.26
C ASN A 71 8.97 -6.72 3.47
N ILE A 72 9.27 -6.31 4.70
CA ILE A 72 10.53 -5.62 5.05
C ILE A 72 11.73 -6.52 4.77
N LEU A 73 11.65 -7.80 5.15
CA LEU A 73 12.72 -8.77 4.87
C LEU A 73 12.98 -8.93 3.36
N LEU A 74 11.91 -9.03 2.56
CA LEU A 74 12.02 -9.12 1.10
C LEU A 74 12.64 -7.86 0.51
N ILE A 75 12.21 -6.67 0.93
CA ILE A 75 12.79 -5.40 0.48
C ILE A 75 14.28 -5.34 0.79
N LYS A 76 14.68 -5.68 2.02
CA LYS A 76 16.09 -5.76 2.43
C LYS A 76 16.87 -6.74 1.55
N ARG A 77 16.27 -7.89 1.22
CA ARG A 77 16.88 -8.90 0.35
C ARG A 77 17.06 -8.35 -1.07
N PHE A 78 16.07 -7.70 -1.66
CA PHE A 78 16.19 -7.09 -2.98
C PHE A 78 17.25 -5.98 -3.01
N GLN A 79 17.28 -5.12 -1.99
CA GLN A 79 18.34 -4.11 -1.86
C GLN A 79 19.74 -4.74 -1.74
N SER A 80 19.86 -5.89 -1.07
CA SER A 80 21.14 -6.62 -1.01
C SER A 80 21.57 -7.20 -2.36
N MET A 81 20.61 -7.60 -3.21
CA MET A 81 20.88 -8.18 -4.53
C MET A 81 21.11 -7.12 -5.61
N ASN A 82 20.48 -5.95 -5.50
CA ASN A 82 20.58 -4.84 -6.45
C ASN A 82 21.73 -3.86 -6.15
N ARG A 83 22.78 -4.27 -5.42
CA ARG A 83 24.00 -3.46 -5.26
C ARG A 83 24.84 -3.51 -6.56
N LEU A 84 24.52 -2.62 -7.50
CA LEU A 84 25.49 -2.00 -8.42
C LEU A 84 25.92 -0.65 -7.83
#